data_AF-A0A947TH95-F1
#
_entry.id   AF-A0A947TH95-F1
#
_cell.length_a   1.000
_cell.length_b   1.000
_cell.length_c   1.000
_cell.angle_alpha   90.00
_cell.angle_beta   90.00
_cell.angle_gamma   90.00
#
_symmetry.space_group_name_H-M   'P 1'
#
loop_
_entity.id
_entity.type
_entity.pdbx_description
1 polymer ?
#
loop_
_entity_poly.entity_id
_entity_poly.type
_entity_poly.pdbx_seq_one_letter_code
_entity_poly.pdbx_strand_id
1 'polypeptide(L)' 'MRINCLSCGYTIDMDNAYGDYDGQIKCVICKAVLNIKTEEGELKSATVAEAGRLNSEKTVFSRA' A
#
# COMPACT_ATOMS: atom_id res chain seq x y z
N MET A 1 -11.97 4.91 0.44
CA MET A 1 -10.69 5.63 0.62
C MET A 1 -9.59 5.00 -0.23
N ARG A 2 -8.49 5.70 -0.50
CA ARG A 2 -7.37 5.18 -1.32
C ARG A 2 -6.07 5.32 -0.56
N ILE A 3 -5.27 4.25 -0.49
CA ILE A 3 -3.92 4.33 0.08
C ILE A 3 -2.87 3.98 -0.93
N ASN A 4 -1.72 4.62 -0.83
CA ASN A 4 -0.56 4.23 -1.63
C ASN A 4 0.26 3.21 -0.87
N CYS A 5 0.64 2.14 -1.56
CA CYS A 5 1.55 1.17 -1.01
C CYS A 5 2.92 1.83 -0.79
N LEU A 6 3.37 1.87 0.45
CA LEU A 6 4.68 2.47 0.81
C LEU A 6 5.88 1.71 0.24
N SER A 7 5.67 0.49 -0.28
CA SER A 7 6.74 -0.35 -0.85
C SER A 7 6.86 -0.23 -2.37
N CYS A 8 5.76 -0.09 -3.12
CA CYS A 8 5.79 -0.04 -4.60
C CYS A 8 5.09 1.18 -5.22
N GLY A 9 4.42 2.01 -4.42
CA GLY A 9 3.68 3.18 -4.89
C GLY A 9 2.29 2.88 -5.49
N TYR A 10 1.89 1.61 -5.59
CA TYR A 10 0.58 1.25 -6.12
C TYR A 10 -0.57 1.72 -5.22
N THR A 11 -1.60 2.34 -5.81
CA THR A 11 -2.78 2.78 -5.09
C THR A 11 -3.75 1.62 -4.87
N ILE A 12 -3.99 1.31 -3.59
CA ILE A 12 -4.95 0.32 -3.13
C ILE A 12 -6.25 1.08 -2.84
N ASP A 13 -7.28 0.80 -3.62
CA ASP A 13 -8.63 1.29 -3.39
C ASP A 13 -9.28 0.42 -2.31
N MET A 14 -9.70 1.05 -1.21
CA MET A 14 -10.43 0.40 -0.12
C MET A 14 -11.82 1.03 -0.07
N ASP A 15 -12.86 0.22 -0.10
CA ASP A 15 -14.24 0.69 -0.03
C ASP A 15 -14.53 1.49 1.25
N ASN A 16 -15.62 2.26 1.24
CA ASN A 16 -16.04 3.12 2.36
C ASN A 16 -16.46 2.35 3.64
N ALA A 17 -16.34 1.02 3.65
CA ALA A 17 -16.66 0.18 4.80
C ALA A 17 -15.60 0.24 5.92
N TYR A 18 -14.40 0.76 5.63
CA TYR A 18 -13.28 0.82 6.57
C TYR A 18 -13.25 2.14 7.36
N GLY A 19 -14.36 2.51 8.01
CA GLY A 19 -14.45 3.74 8.82
C GLY A 19 -13.51 3.73 10.02
N ASP A 20 -13.46 2.61 10.74
CA ASP A 20 -12.59 2.38 11.91
C ASP A 20 -11.95 0.99 11.76
N TYR A 21 -10.85 0.94 11.02
CA TYR A 21 -10.11 -0.29 10.75
C TYR A 21 -8.67 -0.13 11.22
N ASP A 22 -8.27 -1.02 12.13
CA ASP A 22 -6.89 -1.21 12.58
C ASP A 22 -6.46 -2.62 12.17
N GLY A 23 -5.49 -2.72 11.29
CA GLY A 23 -5.02 -4.02 10.83
C GLY A 23 -4.09 -3.97 9.63
N GLN A 24 -3.70 -5.17 9.21
CA GLN A 24 -2.78 -5.35 8.11
C GLN A 24 -3.54 -5.49 6.79
N ILE A 25 -2.99 -4.88 5.75
CA ILE A 25 -3.43 -5.10 4.38
C ILE A 25 -2.26 -5.56 3.52
N LYS A 26 -2.55 -6.40 2.54
CA LYS A 26 -1.53 -6.91 1.62
C LYS A 26 -1.64 -6.23 0.28
N CYS A 27 -0.56 -5.63 -0.19
CA CYS A 27 -0.50 -5.08 -1.53
C CYS A 27 -0.61 -6.22 -2.56
N VAL A 28 -1.61 -6.14 -3.44
CA VAL A 28 -1.83 -7.16 -4.47
C VAL A 28 -0.71 -7.21 -5.50
N ILE A 29 0.01 -6.10 -5.70
CA ILE A 29 1.09 -5.94 -6.67
C ILE A 29 2.41 -6.45 -6.11
N CYS A 30 2.93 -5.85 -5.04
CA CYS A 30 4.24 -6.22 -4.48
C CYS A 30 4.22 -7.29 -3.40
N LYS A 31 3.02 -7.68 -2.96
CA LYS A 31 2.81 -8.59 -1.82
C LYS A 31 3.35 -8.05 -0.49
N ALA A 32 3.75 -6.77 -0.41
CA ALA A 32 4.10 -6.11 0.85
C ALA A 32 2.90 -6.11 1.79
N VAL A 33 3.17 -6.22 3.07
CA VAL A 33 2.17 -6.08 4.13
C VAL A 33 2.33 -4.71 4.76
N LEU A 34 1.24 -3.95 4.76
CA LEU A 34 1.15 -2.62 5.34
C LEU A 34 0.22 -2.69 6.54
N ASN A 35 0.69 -2.22 7.69
CA ASN A 35 -0.17 -2.04 8.85
C ASN A 35 -0.80 -0.66 8.75
N ILE A 36 -2.12 -0.60 8.71
CA ILE A 36 -2.85 0.66 8.58
C ILE A 36 -3.81 0.83 9.76
N LYS A 37 -3.97 2.08 10.17
CA LYS A 37 -5.00 2.50 11.10
C LYS A 37 -5.82 3.60 10.44
N THR A 38 -7.13 3.39 10.41
CA THR A 38 -8.13 4.31 9.91
C THR A 38 -9.09 4.64 11.04
N GLU A 39 -9.48 5.90 11.16
CA GLU A 39 -10.47 6.37 12.13
C GLU A 39 -11.32 7.43 11.42
N GLU A 40 -12.64 7.36 11.56
CA GLU A 40 -13.62 8.24 10.91
C GLU A 40 -13.49 8.27 9.36
N GLY A 41 -13.03 7.18 8.74
CA GLY A 41 -12.83 7.10 7.29
C GLY A 41 -11.56 7.77 6.78
N GLU A 42 -10.72 8.29 7.68
CA GLU A 42 -9.45 8.93 7.38
C GLU A 42 -8.28 8.03 7.82
N LEU A 43 -7.19 8.05 7.05
CA LEU A 43 -5.99 7.29 7.37
C LEU A 43 -5.18 8.02 8.44
N LYS A 44 -5.07 7.40 9.62
CA LYS A 44 -4.31 7.95 10.75
C LYS A 44 -2.86 7.51 10.72
N SER A 45 -2.59 6.28 10.30
CA SER A 45 -1.23 5.74 10.26
C SER A 45 -1.10 4.64 9.22
N ALA A 46 0.06 4.56 8.58
CA ALA A 46 0.43 3.48 7.68
C ALA A 46 1.92 3.16 7.84
N THR A 47 2.26 1.91 8.13
CA THR A 47 3.64 1.44 8.25
C THR A 47 3.84 0.16 7.46
N VAL A 48 5.07 -0.08 7.00
CA VAL A 48 5.41 -1.33 6.30
C VAL A 48 5.72 -2.38 7.37
N ALA A 49 4.86 -3.38 7.50
CA ALA A 49 5.10 -4.53 8.37
C ALA A 49 6.02 -5.54 7.68
N GLU A 50 5.81 -5.78 6.38
CA GLU A 50 6.66 -6.66 5.57
C GLU A 50 6.90 -6.03 4.21
N ALA A 51 8.18 -5.88 3.83
CA ALA A 51 8.54 -5.41 2.50
C ALA A 51 8.15 -6.44 1.44
N GLY A 52 7.48 -5.98 0.38
CA GLY A 52 7.04 -6.83 -0.72
C GLY A 52 8.20 -7.23 -1.61
N ARG A 53 8.13 -8.43 -2.18
CA ARG A 53 9.09 -8.87 -3.20
C ARG A 53 8.53 -8.51 -4.58
N LEU A 54 8.81 -7.30 -5.03
CA LEU A 54 8.83 -6.99 -6.47
C LEU A 54 10.26 -6.78 -6.88
N ASN A 55 10.73 -7.61 -7.80
CA ASN A 55 11.93 -7.33 -8.55
C ASN A 55 11.71 -5.99 -9.24
N SER A 56 12.48 -4.96 -8.89
CA SER A 56 12.46 -3.67 -9.57
C SER A 56 13.14 -3.84 -10.94
N GLU A 57 12.54 -4.61 -11.84
CA GLU A 57 12.81 -4.51 -13.27
C GLU A 57 12.09 -3.26 -13.79
N LYS A 58 12.52 -2.09 -13.31
CA LYS A 58 12.40 -0.89 -14.14
C LYS A 58 13.43 -1.08 -15.24
N THR A 59 12.97 -1.69 -16.33
CA THR A 59 13.65 -1.76 -17.60
C THR A 59 14.26 -0.39 -17.89
N VAL A 60 15.58 -0.38 -18.01
CA VAL A 60 16.37 0.70 -18.59
C VAL A 60 15.76 1.04 -19.95
N PHE A 61 14.99 2.13 -20.03
CA PHE A 61 14.70 2.77 -21.31
C PHE A 61 15.61 4.00 -21.44
N SER A 62 16.82 3.68 -21.89
CA SER A 62 17.60 4.36 -22.93
C SER A 62 17.48 5.88 -23.04
N ARG A 63 18.59 6.55 -22.72
CA ARG A 63 18.98 7.82 -23.35
C ARG A 63 18.92 7.69 -24.87
N ALA A 64 18.24 8.63 -25.53
CA ALA A 64 18.50 9.05 -26.90
C ALA A 64 18.73 10.56 -26.86
#